data_AF-A0A6B3G9B7-F1
#
_entry.id   AF-A0A6B3G9B7-F1
#
_cell.length_a   1.000
_cell.length_b   1.000
_cell.length_c   1.000
_cell.angle_alpha   90.00
_cell.angle_beta   90.00
_cell.angle_gamma   90.00
#
_symmetry.space_group_name_H-M   'P 1'
#
loop_
_entity.id
_entity.type
_entity.pdbx_description
1 polymer ?
#
loop_
_entity_poly.entity_id
_entity_poly.type
_entity_poly.pdbx_seq_one_letter_code
_entity_poly.pdbx_strand_id
1 'polypeptide(L)'
;MKSLARTDDLARFKSATMAFLGSLVPVSGSVFYSVASDLTPVDHVFHRIDASHNVPYETLFHRLDPFHPRRFHASGRSMVTVRDLPEPYRGSEYHHRFMSPLGFDSETELYLWRDGLMVGGISLHRSSGLGDFTADELAQL
;
A
#
# COMPACT_ATOMS: atom_id res chain seq x y z
N MET A 1 6.05 -1.85 30.47
CA MET A 1 4.58 -1.78 30.26
C MET A 1 4.11 -0.67 29.31
N LYS A 2 4.78 0.49 29.15
CA LYS A 2 4.34 1.56 28.24
C LYS A 2 4.48 1.26 26.72
N SER A 3 5.33 0.30 26.34
CA SER A 3 5.64 0.01 24.92
C SER A 3 4.52 -0.72 24.18
N LEU A 4 3.91 -1.73 24.81
CA LEU A 4 2.87 -2.56 24.18
C LEU A 4 1.58 -1.77 23.92
N ALA A 5 1.13 -0.95 24.88
CA ALA A 5 -0.05 -0.10 24.71
C ALA A 5 0.11 0.92 23.56
N ARG A 6 1.32 1.48 23.39
CA ARG A 6 1.62 2.40 22.29
C ARG A 6 1.59 1.71 20.92
N THR A 7 2.05 0.46 20.86
CA THR A 7 1.99 -0.37 19.64
C THR A 7 0.54 -0.69 19.28
N ASP A 8 -0.29 -1.02 20.27
CA ASP A 8 -1.72 -1.27 20.06
C ASP A 8 -2.47 -0.03 19.58
N ASP A 9 -2.16 1.15 20.13
CA ASP A 9 -2.75 2.42 19.70
C ASP A 9 -2.38 2.76 18.25
N LEU A 10 -1.11 2.54 17.86
CA LEU A 10 -0.66 2.76 16.49
C LEU A 10 -1.34 1.79 15.50
N ALA A 11 -1.43 0.52 15.85
CA ALA A 11 -2.11 -0.47 15.01
C ALA A 11 -3.58 -0.11 14.82
N ARG A 12 -4.28 0.28 15.90
CA ARG A 12 -5.67 0.75 15.83
C ARG A 12 -5.81 2.00 14.97
N PHE A 13 -4.89 2.96 15.11
CA PHE A 13 -4.89 4.17 14.27
C PHE A 13 -4.73 3.83 12.78
N LYS A 14 -3.78 2.94 12.45
CA LYS A 14 -3.58 2.45 11.07
C LYS A 14 -4.84 1.76 10.54
N SER A 15 -5.43 0.85 11.31
CA SER A 15 -6.68 0.17 10.93
C SER A 15 -7.85 1.14 10.74
N ALA A 16 -8.02 2.12 11.64
CA ALA A 16 -9.08 3.13 11.54
C ALA A 16 -8.89 4.03 10.31
N THR A 17 -7.65 4.38 9.98
CA THR A 17 -7.31 5.15 8.78
C THR A 17 -7.70 4.40 7.51
N MET A 18 -7.34 3.12 7.40
CA MET A 18 -7.73 2.29 6.25
C MET A 18 -9.25 2.11 6.14
N ALA A 19 -9.95 1.96 7.26
CA ALA A 19 -11.41 1.89 7.27
C ALA A 19 -12.05 3.21 6.80
N PHE A 20 -11.48 4.36 7.19
CA PHE A 20 -11.90 5.68 6.70
C PHE A 20 -11.68 5.82 5.20
N LEU A 21 -10.50 5.51 4.68
CA LEU A 21 -10.21 5.57 3.24
C LEU A 21 -11.13 4.64 2.43
N GLY A 22 -11.40 3.43 2.94
CA GLY A 22 -12.35 2.50 2.33
C GLY A 22 -13.82 2.94 2.37
N SER A 23 -14.14 4.01 3.12
CA SER A 23 -15.46 4.66 3.10
C SER A 23 -15.56 5.76 2.04
N LEU A 24 -14.42 6.31 1.59
CA LEU A 24 -14.35 7.32 0.54
C LEU A 24 -14.32 6.68 -0.85
N VAL A 25 -13.54 5.61 -1.00
CA VAL A 25 -13.39 4.88 -2.26
C VAL A 25 -13.56 3.38 -2.07
N PRO A 26 -14.23 2.67 -2.99
CA PRO A 26 -14.30 1.21 -2.94
C PRO A 26 -12.91 0.57 -2.98
N VAL A 27 -12.61 -0.29 -2.00
CA VAL A 27 -11.37 -1.08 -1.94
C VAL A 27 -11.67 -2.53 -1.57
N SER A 28 -10.93 -3.45 -2.18
CA SER A 28 -10.98 -4.89 -1.87
C SER A 28 -10.05 -5.26 -0.71
N GLY A 29 -8.95 -4.52 -0.56
CA GLY A 29 -8.00 -4.67 0.54
C GLY A 29 -7.11 -3.45 0.68
N SER A 30 -6.45 -3.29 1.83
CA SER A 30 -5.44 -2.25 2.02
C SER A 30 -4.37 -2.68 3.02
N VAL A 31 -3.20 -2.05 2.89
CA VAL A 31 -2.05 -2.25 3.78
C VAL A 31 -1.54 -0.88 4.20
N PHE A 32 -1.32 -0.67 5.49
CA PHE A 32 -0.68 0.54 6.02
C PHE A 32 0.63 0.15 6.71
N TYR A 33 1.74 0.65 6.20
CA TYR A 33 3.08 0.44 6.72
C TYR A 33 3.79 1.74 7.08
N SER A 34 4.81 1.61 7.91
CA SER A 34 5.79 2.66 8.21
C SER A 34 7.01 2.47 7.31
N VAL A 35 7.74 3.54 7.05
CA VAL A 35 8.97 3.49 6.23
C VAL A 35 10.18 3.76 7.12
N ALA A 36 11.12 2.82 7.14
CA ALA A 36 12.40 2.98 7.81
C ALA A 36 13.33 3.96 7.07
N SER A 37 14.43 4.38 7.69
CA SER A 37 15.34 5.37 7.11
C SER A 37 16.03 4.92 5.82
N ASP A 38 16.10 3.61 5.58
CA ASP A 38 16.62 2.99 4.35
C ASP A 38 15.54 2.77 3.28
N LEU A 39 14.34 3.31 3.50
CA LEU A 39 13.15 3.16 2.66
C LEU A 39 12.54 1.75 2.66
N THR A 40 12.89 0.91 3.64
CA THR A 40 12.24 -0.39 3.85
C THR A 40 10.86 -0.22 4.47
N PRO A 41 9.80 -0.79 3.87
CA PRO A 41 8.49 -0.93 4.52
C PRO A 41 8.58 -1.80 5.78
N VAL A 42 8.03 -1.32 6.90
CA VAL A 42 7.99 -2.00 8.20
C VAL A 42 6.66 -1.77 8.90
N ASP A 43 6.38 -2.51 9.97
CA ASP A 43 5.19 -2.33 10.82
C ASP A 43 3.85 -2.37 10.03
N HIS A 44 3.70 -3.35 9.15
CA HIS A 44 2.52 -3.52 8.30
C HIS A 44 1.26 -3.84 9.13
N VAL A 45 0.16 -3.16 8.81
CA VAL A 45 -1.20 -3.47 9.29
C VAL A 45 -2.08 -3.71 8.08
N PHE A 46 -2.86 -4.78 8.12
CA PHE A 46 -3.66 -5.25 7.00
C PHE A 46 -5.16 -5.00 7.25
N HIS A 47 -5.89 -4.65 6.20
CA HIS A 47 -7.35 -4.56 6.21
C HIS A 47 -7.92 -5.35 5.04
N ARG A 48 -8.77 -6.34 5.35
CA ARG A 48 -9.35 -7.30 4.38
C ARG A 48 -8.30 -8.11 3.60
N ILE A 49 -7.12 -8.30 4.19
CA ILE A 49 -6.03 -9.13 3.68
C ILE A 49 -5.55 -9.98 4.84
N ASP A 50 -5.38 -11.29 4.64
CA ASP A 50 -4.77 -12.16 5.64
C ASP A 50 -3.27 -11.83 5.74
N ALA A 51 -2.81 -11.51 6.95
CA ALA A 51 -1.44 -11.05 7.21
C ALA A 51 -0.37 -12.11 6.88
N SER A 52 -0.72 -13.40 6.82
CA SER A 52 0.21 -14.46 6.40
C SER A 52 0.72 -14.28 4.97
N HIS A 53 -0.01 -13.57 4.11
CA HIS A 53 0.44 -13.22 2.76
C HIS A 53 1.60 -12.23 2.74
N ASN A 54 1.94 -11.60 3.86
CA ASN A 54 3.09 -10.70 3.93
C ASN A 54 4.44 -11.45 3.96
N VAL A 55 4.46 -12.70 4.42
CA VAL A 55 5.71 -13.51 4.48
C VAL A 55 6.38 -13.66 3.11
N PRO A 56 5.68 -14.04 2.02
CA PRO A 56 6.29 -14.07 0.69
C PRO A 56 6.67 -12.67 0.17
N TYR A 57 5.98 -11.62 0.62
CA TYR A 57 6.33 -10.23 0.26
C TYR A 57 7.68 -9.81 0.85
N GLU A 58 7.86 -9.98 2.15
CA GLU A 58 9.09 -9.63 2.87
C GLU A 58 10.30 -10.44 2.37
N THR A 59 10.09 -11.68 1.93
CA THR A 59 11.19 -12.54 1.45
C THR A 59 11.58 -12.27 -0.01
N LEU A 60 10.62 -12.01 -0.89
CA LEU A 60 10.86 -11.91 -2.34
C LEU A 60 10.16 -10.73 -2.99
N PHE A 61 8.85 -10.58 -2.82
CA PHE A 61 8.07 -9.72 -3.72
C PHE A 61 8.29 -8.22 -3.50
N HIS A 62 8.74 -7.76 -2.32
CA HIS A 62 9.17 -6.36 -2.12
C HIS A 62 10.24 -5.92 -3.13
N ARG A 63 11.05 -6.87 -3.65
CA ARG A 63 12.07 -6.57 -4.66
C ARG A 63 11.48 -6.26 -6.02
N LEU A 64 10.34 -6.86 -6.33
CA LEU A 64 9.63 -6.75 -7.60
C LEU A 64 8.55 -5.68 -7.57
N ASP A 65 8.08 -5.33 -6.38
CA ASP A 65 7.03 -4.33 -6.14
C ASP A 65 7.33 -3.02 -6.89
N PRO A 66 6.45 -2.62 -7.84
CA PRO A 66 6.60 -1.40 -8.60
C PRO A 66 6.23 -0.15 -7.80
N PHE A 67 5.49 -0.28 -6.69
CA PHE A 67 5.12 0.77 -5.74
C PHE A 67 6.05 0.84 -4.51
N HIS A 68 7.15 0.08 -4.51
CA HIS A 68 8.07 0.14 -3.37
C HIS A 68 8.61 1.57 -3.13
N PRO A 69 8.65 2.08 -1.88
CA PRO A 69 9.09 3.44 -1.52
C PRO A 69 10.34 3.97 -2.24
N ARG A 70 11.40 3.15 -2.32
CA ARG A 70 12.65 3.44 -3.05
C ARG A 70 12.49 3.90 -4.51
N ARG A 71 11.39 3.53 -5.18
CA ARG A 71 11.12 3.93 -6.57
C ARG A 71 10.52 5.34 -6.66
N PHE A 72 9.83 5.80 -5.63
CA PHE A 72 9.10 7.06 -5.64
C PHE A 72 9.63 8.12 -4.69
N HIS A 73 10.53 7.77 -3.76
CA HIS A 73 11.12 8.71 -2.82
C HIS A 73 11.70 9.96 -3.50
N ALA A 74 12.47 9.79 -4.59
CA ALA A 74 13.06 10.93 -5.30
C ALA A 74 12.03 11.84 -5.99
N SER A 75 10.82 11.33 -6.26
CA SER A 75 9.78 12.10 -6.95
C SER A 75 8.99 13.04 -6.03
N GLY A 76 9.03 12.81 -4.71
CA GLY A 76 8.22 13.57 -3.74
C GLY A 76 6.70 13.40 -3.90
N ARG A 77 6.24 12.47 -4.75
CA ARG A 77 4.82 12.24 -4.98
C ARG A 77 4.14 11.67 -3.74
N SER A 78 2.95 12.17 -3.43
CA SER A 78 2.12 11.64 -2.33
C SER A 78 1.14 10.56 -2.79
N MET A 79 0.83 10.48 -4.09
CA MET A 79 -0.04 9.46 -4.64
C MET A 79 0.45 8.97 -6.01
N VAL A 80 0.38 7.65 -6.20
CA VAL A 80 0.79 6.95 -7.42
C VAL A 80 -0.24 5.87 -7.72
N THR A 81 -0.54 5.68 -9.01
CA THR A 81 -1.48 4.69 -9.52
C THR A 81 -0.77 3.75 -10.50
N VAL A 82 -1.43 2.67 -10.91
CA VAL A 82 -0.94 1.80 -11.99
C VAL A 82 -0.62 2.54 -13.30
N ARG A 83 -1.21 3.71 -13.54
CA ARG A 83 -0.97 4.55 -14.74
C ARG A 83 0.34 5.34 -14.69
N ASP A 84 0.90 5.48 -13.49
CA ASP A 84 2.13 6.20 -13.25
C ASP A 84 3.37 5.31 -13.32
N LEU A 85 3.15 3.99 -13.41
CA LEU A 85 4.23 3.03 -13.50
C LEU A 85 4.88 3.09 -14.89
N PRO A 86 6.22 2.92 -14.97
CA PRO A 86 6.91 2.92 -16.26
C PRO A 86 6.55 1.71 -17.12
N GLU A 87 6.15 0.60 -16.48
CA GLU A 87 5.79 -0.66 -17.13
C GLU A 87 4.35 -1.05 -16.78
N PRO A 88 3.64 -1.78 -17.68
CA PRO A 88 2.27 -2.21 -17.42
C PRO A 88 2.14 -3.08 -16.17
N TYR A 89 1.37 -2.62 -15.19
CA TYR A 89 1.17 -3.32 -13.91
C TYR A 89 0.72 -4.78 -14.08
N ARG A 90 -0.38 -4.99 -14.82
CA ARG A 90 -0.99 -6.33 -15.02
C ARG A 90 -0.14 -7.30 -15.85
N GLY A 91 0.93 -6.80 -16.50
CA GLY A 91 1.91 -7.62 -17.22
C GLY A 91 3.16 -7.92 -16.39
N SER A 92 3.28 -7.34 -15.20
CA SER A 92 4.48 -7.48 -14.37
C SER A 92 4.53 -8.83 -13.66
N GLU A 93 5.74 -9.31 -13.40
CA GLU A 93 5.96 -10.51 -12.60
C GLU A 93 5.38 -10.35 -11.18
N TYR A 94 5.47 -9.15 -10.61
CA TYR A 94 4.89 -8.82 -9.31
C TYR A 94 3.37 -9.05 -9.30
N HIS A 95 2.65 -8.51 -10.28
CA HIS A 95 1.21 -8.70 -10.37
C HIS A 95 0.86 -10.17 -10.57
N HIS A 96 1.48 -10.84 -11.55
CA HIS A 96 1.11 -12.20 -11.90
C HIS A 96 1.39 -13.22 -10.79
N ARG A 97 2.53 -13.10 -10.10
CA ARG A 97 2.97 -14.10 -9.11
C ARG A 97 2.56 -13.78 -7.69
N PHE A 98 2.19 -12.54 -7.38
CA PHE A 98 1.84 -12.13 -6.02
C PHE A 98 0.44 -11.54 -5.92
N MET A 99 0.13 -10.48 -6.66
CA MET A 99 -1.13 -9.74 -6.45
C MET A 99 -2.36 -10.44 -7.03
N SER A 100 -2.25 -11.02 -8.22
CA SER A 100 -3.35 -11.73 -8.86
C SER A 100 -3.82 -12.98 -8.08
N PRO A 101 -2.92 -13.83 -7.51
CA PRO A 101 -3.32 -14.89 -6.59
C PRO A 101 -4.08 -14.42 -5.35
N LEU A 102 -3.87 -13.18 -4.90
CA LEU A 102 -4.62 -12.56 -3.80
C LEU A 102 -5.97 -11.96 -4.25
N GLY A 103 -6.27 -12.01 -5.56
CA GLY A 103 -7.48 -11.44 -6.15
C GLY A 103 -7.39 -9.94 -6.39
N PHE A 104 -6.19 -9.35 -6.48
CA PHE A 104 -5.99 -7.93 -6.73
C PHE A 104 -5.45 -7.67 -8.14
N ASP A 105 -6.10 -6.73 -8.85
CA ASP A 105 -5.82 -6.38 -10.25
C ASP A 105 -5.59 -4.89 -10.48
N SER A 106 -5.74 -4.07 -9.45
CA SER A 106 -5.37 -2.65 -9.47
C SER A 106 -4.89 -2.21 -8.10
N GLU A 107 -4.05 -1.17 -8.10
CA GLU A 107 -3.42 -0.63 -6.90
C GLU A 107 -3.22 0.88 -7.06
N THR A 108 -3.42 1.59 -5.96
CA THR A 108 -2.89 2.95 -5.77
C THR A 108 -2.18 3.02 -4.44
N GLU A 109 -1.07 3.73 -4.41
CA GLU A 109 -0.22 3.90 -3.24
C GLU A 109 -0.27 5.36 -2.78
N LEU A 110 -0.55 5.56 -1.49
CA LEU A 110 -0.50 6.86 -0.83
C LEU A 110 0.75 6.92 0.06
N TYR A 111 1.69 7.80 -0.26
CA TYR A 111 2.90 8.00 0.55
C TYR A 111 2.70 9.13 1.56
N LEU A 112 3.10 8.86 2.80
CA LEU A 112 3.04 9.83 3.90
C LEU A 112 4.40 10.47 4.09
N TRP A 113 4.40 11.80 4.19
CA TRP A 113 5.61 12.61 4.29
C TRP A 113 5.63 13.43 5.58
N ARG A 114 6.81 13.59 6.17
CA ARG A 114 7.07 14.51 7.28
C ARG A 114 8.42 15.16 7.07
N ASP A 115 8.44 16.50 7.00
CA ASP A 115 9.66 17.29 6.82
C ASP A 115 10.51 16.83 5.62
N GLY A 116 9.85 16.47 4.52
CA GLY A 116 10.51 15.98 3.30
C GLY A 116 10.99 14.52 3.35
N LEU A 117 10.74 13.80 4.45
CA LEU A 117 11.03 12.38 4.59
C LEU A 117 9.77 11.54 4.41
N MET A 118 9.87 10.47 3.63
CA MET A 118 8.79 9.48 3.53
C MET A 118 8.77 8.64 4.80
N VAL A 119 7.64 8.64 5.52
CA VAL A 119 7.50 8.00 6.84
C VAL A 119 6.52 6.82 6.85
N GLY A 120 5.78 6.62 5.77
CA GLY A 120 4.81 5.54 5.65
C GLY A 120 4.18 5.47 4.26
N GLY A 121 3.40 4.42 4.05
CA GLY A 121 2.58 4.27 2.87
C GLY A 121 1.29 3.52 3.17
N ILE A 122 0.28 3.77 2.34
CA ILE A 122 -1.01 3.08 2.35
C ILE A 122 -1.30 2.58 0.95
N SER A 123 -1.20 1.27 0.78
CA SER A 123 -1.56 0.57 -0.45
C SER A 123 -3.06 0.29 -0.44
N LEU A 124 -3.77 0.74 -1.47
CA LEU A 124 -5.19 0.48 -1.68
C LEU A 124 -5.35 -0.44 -2.89
N HIS A 125 -5.94 -1.61 -2.68
CA HIS A 125 -6.06 -2.65 -3.71
C HIS A 125 -7.51 -2.88 -4.13
N ARG A 126 -7.69 -3.17 -5.43
CA ARG A 126 -8.98 -3.53 -6.02
C ARG A 126 -8.88 -4.86 -6.75
N SER A 127 -9.92 -5.66 -6.64
CA SER A 127 -10.14 -6.81 -7.51
C SER A 127 -10.57 -6.39 -8.90
N SER A 128 -10.47 -7.30 -9.88
CA SER A 128 -10.96 -7.08 -11.26
C SER A 128 -12.40 -6.58 -11.33
N GLY A 129 -13.27 -7.02 -10.40
CA GLY A 129 -14.67 -6.61 -10.37
C GLY A 129 -14.90 -5.12 -10.11
N LEU A 130 -13.95 -4.42 -9.48
CA LEU A 130 -14.01 -2.99 -9.23
C LEU A 130 -13.28 -2.15 -10.29
N GLY A 131 -12.45 -2.78 -11.13
CA GLY A 131 -11.61 -2.08 -12.10
C GLY A 131 -10.55 -1.18 -11.46
N ASP A 132 -9.98 -0.29 -12.26
CA ASP A 132 -9.01 0.70 -11.78
C ASP A 132 -9.71 1.85 -11.03
N PHE A 133 -8.96 2.56 -10.18
CA PHE A 133 -9.43 3.81 -9.61
C PHE A 133 -9.69 4.85 -10.71
N THR A 134 -10.85 5.50 -10.64
CA THR A 134 -11.21 6.62 -11.52
C THR A 134 -10.62 7.93 -11.02
N ALA A 135 -10.54 8.95 -11.87
CA ALA A 135 -10.04 10.26 -11.47
C ALA A 135 -10.89 10.90 -10.35
N ASP A 136 -12.21 10.71 -10.41
CA ASP A 136 -13.14 11.26 -9.42
C ASP A 136 -13.02 10.58 -8.05
N GLU A 137 -12.68 9.29 -8.02
CA GLU A 137 -12.38 8.57 -6.78
C GLU A 137 -11.03 9.02 -6.20
N LEU A 138 -10.01 9.15 -7.04
CA LEU A 138 -8.69 9.61 -6.60
C LEU A 138 -8.72 11.05 -6.09
N ALA A 139 -9.62 11.90 -6.60
CA ALA A 139 -9.80 13.27 -6.11
C ALA A 139 -10.43 13.36 -4.70
N GLN A 140 -10.94 12.24 -4.17
CA GLN A 140 -11.49 12.16 -2.80
C GLN A 140 -10.45 11.72 -1.76
N LEU A 141 -9.28 11.25 -2.20
CA LEU A 141 -8.17 10.81 -1.36
C LEU A 141 -7.23 11.99 -1.05
#